data_AF-U2CB93-F1
#
_entry.id   AF-U2CB93-F1
#
_cell.length_a   1.000
_cell.length_b   1.000
_cell.length_c   1.000
_cell.angle_alpha   90.00
_cell.angle_beta   90.00
_cell.angle_gamma   90.00
#
_symmetry.space_group_name_H-M   'P 1'
#
loop_
_entity.id
_entity.type
_entity.pdbx_description
1 polymer ?
#
loop_
_entity_poly.entity_id
_entity_poly.type
_entity_poly.pdbx_seq_one_letter_code
_entity_poly.pdbx_strand_id
1 'polypeptide(L)'
;MKIIFSLLLSLTGITYLTAQESDTLTTRYKVLSKGNIVITGNNILNRKDGKNDTNTPYNDLVGGMRLNDGQDMEYIDIDKDKKTFSSSAASIAIPKNSKILFAGLYWAATYPYERGELVARKPVAKDNKREAVEEVLLKAPKGKYTPVKGEYVFDGSTDSRYMGKNAPYVMFANVTKLIQGNKSVDGEYTVANIRAAQGSIEGGSCAGWALVIAYENTAEPFRKIDIKDGFLEVKGNKNIAFTNYKIPSVKEAFPRLLGAVLDADFNQGENKIGVFSENVGFYLETKTRKIKNFFNSSITHGEDYLKQRKPNSKNTLGFDIFSLELPNYNFEVFPIGNEYLRTSFTSTHDAYYAFLLALAINTEENTSLRDDEVDKLLGKKPAPKPVATGQSTIKNEPTQTSAQGQGQTNASPQGQGTNTTATAPKTQPVEQVANTPSQEEKIPDNVRRISAENIKKGFYLILGVYSTKEKAEKYMFGLRQKGMRAEGSFLYPGNNLHYAYSLYAPTYAEAFKKQQEINTARSQNPELQKVKDVWILYVE
;
A
#
# COMPACT_ATOMS: atom_id res chain seq x y z
N MET A 1 77.56 -3.57 -30.02
CA MET A 1 77.20 -3.31 -28.61
C MET A 1 75.81 -2.67 -28.60
N LYS A 2 74.83 -3.36 -27.98
CA LYS A 2 73.51 -2.92 -27.47
C LYS A 2 72.74 -1.79 -28.18
N ILE A 3 71.48 -2.05 -28.54
CA ILE A 3 70.25 -1.41 -28.01
C ILE A 3 69.05 -2.07 -28.72
N ILE A 4 68.18 -2.75 -27.96
CA ILE A 4 66.82 -3.14 -28.39
C ILE A 4 65.87 -2.50 -27.37
N PHE A 5 64.97 -1.66 -27.89
CA PHE A 5 63.85 -1.07 -27.17
C PHE A 5 62.71 -2.10 -27.08
N SER A 6 62.22 -2.39 -25.87
CA SER A 6 60.92 -3.05 -25.69
C SER A 6 60.04 -2.17 -24.81
N LEU A 7 58.92 -1.75 -25.41
CA LEU A 7 57.85 -0.94 -24.85
C LEU A 7 56.95 -1.86 -23.99
N LEU A 8 56.83 -1.58 -22.70
CA LEU A 8 55.91 -2.28 -21.80
C LEU A 8 54.57 -1.53 -21.79
N LEU A 9 53.54 -2.10 -22.42
CA LEU A 9 52.18 -1.57 -22.39
C LEU A 9 51.43 -2.25 -21.23
N SER A 10 51.31 -1.56 -20.09
CA SER A 10 50.47 -2.00 -18.97
C SER A 10 49.00 -1.65 -19.25
N LEU A 11 48.19 -2.67 -19.49
CA LEU A 11 46.74 -2.56 -19.67
C LEU A 11 46.08 -2.48 -18.28
N THR A 12 45.73 -1.27 -17.81
CA THR A 12 44.87 -1.09 -16.62
C THR A 12 43.42 -1.11 -17.06
N GLY A 13 42.74 -2.23 -16.81
CA GLY A 13 41.29 -2.35 -16.96
C GLY A 13 40.59 -1.53 -15.88
N ILE A 14 40.06 -0.36 -16.25
CA ILE A 14 39.15 0.41 -15.39
C ILE A 14 37.79 -0.29 -15.42
N THR A 15 37.49 -1.09 -14.39
CA THR A 15 36.13 -1.57 -14.15
C THR A 15 35.31 -0.40 -13.59
N TYR A 16 34.36 0.11 -14.37
CA TYR A 16 33.36 1.05 -13.88
C TYR A 16 32.48 0.34 -12.84
N LEU A 17 32.69 0.62 -11.56
CA LEU A 17 31.73 0.32 -10.51
C LEU A 17 30.52 1.23 -10.73
N THR A 18 29.45 0.70 -11.32
CA THR A 18 28.16 1.38 -11.28
C THR A 18 27.61 1.26 -9.86
N ALA A 19 27.51 2.37 -9.13
CA ALA A 19 26.70 2.42 -7.93
C ALA A 19 25.26 2.05 -8.31
N GLN A 20 24.77 0.91 -7.82
CA GLN A 20 23.35 0.58 -7.91
C GLN A 20 22.62 1.60 -7.04
N GLU A 21 21.71 2.36 -7.62
CA GLU A 21 20.84 3.28 -6.88
C GLU A 21 19.99 2.42 -5.93
N SER A 22 20.35 2.42 -4.64
CA SER A 22 19.81 1.51 -3.61
C SER A 22 18.51 2.02 -2.96
N ASP A 23 17.91 3.07 -3.53
CA ASP A 23 16.70 3.73 -3.02
C ASP A 23 15.67 3.94 -4.14
N THR A 24 15.27 2.84 -4.80
CA THR A 24 14.33 2.85 -5.93
C THR A 24 13.71 1.46 -6.15
N LEU A 25 12.73 1.38 -7.06
CA LEU A 25 12.16 0.12 -7.55
C LEU A 25 12.48 -0.05 -9.05
N THR A 26 13.11 -1.18 -9.38
CA THR A 26 13.60 -1.54 -10.73
C THR A 26 12.78 -2.68 -11.32
N THR A 27 12.72 -2.81 -12.65
CA THR A 27 11.93 -3.89 -13.27
C THR A 27 12.56 -5.25 -12.99
N ARG A 28 11.79 -6.13 -12.32
CA ARG A 28 12.11 -7.53 -12.08
C ARG A 28 11.61 -8.44 -13.20
N TYR A 29 10.39 -8.20 -13.65
CA TYR A 29 9.72 -9.02 -14.64
C TYR A 29 8.79 -8.16 -15.51
N LYS A 30 8.82 -8.40 -16.82
CA LYS A 30 8.00 -7.67 -17.77
C LYS A 30 7.58 -8.58 -18.93
N VAL A 31 6.30 -8.51 -19.32
CA VAL A 31 5.76 -9.33 -20.42
C VAL A 31 4.56 -8.64 -21.09
N LEU A 32 4.32 -8.98 -22.34
CA LEU A 32 3.07 -8.72 -23.05
C LEU A 32 2.26 -10.01 -23.13
N SER A 33 1.04 -10.00 -22.63
CA SER A 33 0.20 -11.20 -22.61
C SER A 33 -1.27 -10.84 -22.48
N LYS A 34 -2.15 -11.70 -23.01
CA LYS A 34 -3.55 -11.74 -22.57
C LYS A 34 -3.55 -12.30 -21.16
N GLY A 35 -3.72 -11.46 -20.15
CA GLY A 35 -3.37 -11.87 -18.79
C GLY A 35 -3.42 -10.75 -17.77
N ASN A 36 -3.17 -11.09 -16.52
CA ASN A 36 -3.21 -10.15 -15.40
C ASN A 36 -2.17 -10.51 -14.33
N ILE A 37 -2.15 -9.70 -13.27
CA ILE A 37 -1.37 -9.92 -12.07
C ILE A 37 -2.28 -10.08 -10.85
N VAL A 38 -1.82 -10.89 -9.90
CA VAL A 38 -2.41 -11.04 -8.57
C VAL A 38 -1.31 -11.03 -7.51
N ILE A 39 -1.65 -10.57 -6.31
CA ILE A 39 -0.80 -10.62 -5.14
C ILE A 39 -1.59 -11.19 -3.97
N THR A 40 -0.93 -11.98 -3.14
CA THR A 40 -1.42 -12.37 -1.81
C THR A 40 -0.26 -12.35 -0.83
N GLY A 41 -0.54 -12.47 0.46
CA GLY A 41 0.49 -12.41 1.48
C GLY A 41 -0.09 -12.21 2.87
N ASN A 42 0.78 -12.34 3.88
CA ASN A 42 0.39 -12.09 5.26
C ASN A 42 1.57 -11.61 6.11
N ASN A 43 1.27 -10.96 7.22
CA ASN A 43 2.27 -10.66 8.24
C ASN A 43 2.70 -11.95 8.98
N ILE A 44 3.89 -11.94 9.56
CA ILE A 44 4.44 -13.06 10.34
C ILE A 44 4.66 -12.71 11.82
N LEU A 45 4.48 -11.45 12.19
CA LEU A 45 4.49 -10.96 13.57
C LEU A 45 3.12 -10.44 13.97
N ASN A 46 2.77 -10.61 15.24
CA ASN A 46 1.59 -10.01 15.85
C ASN A 46 1.91 -9.63 17.29
N ARG A 47 1.10 -8.75 17.87
CA ARG A 47 1.25 -8.43 19.29
C ARG A 47 0.82 -9.59 20.17
N LYS A 48 1.50 -9.74 21.30
CA LYS A 48 1.07 -10.57 22.43
C LYS A 48 0.58 -9.66 23.56
N ASP A 49 -0.73 -9.60 23.78
CA ASP A 49 -1.33 -8.70 24.78
C ASP A 49 -2.45 -9.36 25.58
N GLY A 50 -2.42 -9.22 26.91
CA GLY A 50 -3.47 -9.71 27.81
C GLY A 50 -3.82 -11.20 27.58
N LYS A 51 -5.00 -11.46 27.01
CA LYS A 51 -5.51 -12.80 26.67
C LYS A 51 -5.29 -13.19 25.21
N ASN A 52 -4.88 -12.27 24.35
CA ASN A 52 -4.65 -12.55 22.95
C ASN A 52 -3.27 -13.18 22.76
N ASP A 53 -3.23 -14.30 22.06
CA ASP A 53 -2.00 -14.85 21.53
C ASP A 53 -1.64 -14.22 20.17
N THR A 54 -0.50 -14.60 19.62
CA THR A 54 -0.01 -14.08 18.33
C THR A 54 -0.89 -14.51 17.14
N ASN A 55 -1.66 -15.59 17.28
CA ASN A 55 -2.58 -16.06 16.26
C ASN A 55 -3.95 -15.36 16.33
N THR A 56 -4.19 -14.56 17.36
CA THR A 56 -5.46 -13.84 17.54
C THR A 56 -5.50 -12.60 16.63
N PRO A 57 -6.43 -12.51 15.65
CA PRO A 57 -6.47 -11.40 14.71
C PRO A 57 -6.60 -10.03 15.38
N TYR A 58 -5.78 -9.06 14.99
CA TYR A 58 -5.86 -7.69 15.53
C TYR A 58 -6.96 -6.89 14.81
N ASN A 59 -8.20 -7.12 15.26
CA ASN A 59 -9.42 -6.58 14.64
C ASN A 59 -10.16 -5.56 15.49
N ASP A 60 -9.81 -5.43 16.77
CA ASP A 60 -10.35 -4.39 17.63
C ASP A 60 -9.70 -3.06 17.29
N LEU A 61 -10.44 -2.31 16.47
CA LEU A 61 -9.98 -1.04 15.96
C LEU A 61 -10.47 0.19 16.76
N VAL A 62 -10.91 0.00 18.02
CA VAL A 62 -11.25 1.11 18.93
C VAL A 62 -10.17 1.35 20.01
N GLY A 63 -9.78 2.61 20.26
CA GLY A 63 -8.85 3.02 21.35
C GLY A 63 -7.36 2.62 21.17
N GLY A 64 -6.47 3.26 21.94
CA GLY A 64 -5.03 2.93 22.06
C GLY A 64 -4.11 3.35 20.89
N MET A 65 -2.79 3.36 21.14
CA MET A 65 -1.75 3.47 20.09
C MET A 65 -1.61 2.11 19.39
N ARG A 66 -1.95 2.05 18.09
CA ARG A 66 -1.96 0.81 17.27
C ARG A 66 -0.73 0.69 16.38
N LEU A 67 0.37 1.19 16.90
CA LEU A 67 1.67 1.25 16.26
C LEU A 67 2.42 -0.03 16.61
N ASN A 68 3.22 -0.55 15.69
CA ASN A 68 4.14 -1.66 15.96
C ASN A 68 5.15 -1.32 17.10
N ASP A 69 5.60 -0.07 17.19
CA ASP A 69 6.55 0.43 18.21
C ASP A 69 6.08 0.26 19.67
N GLY A 70 4.77 0.19 19.87
CA GLY A 70 4.15 0.12 21.20
C GLY A 70 3.81 -1.29 21.67
N GLN A 71 4.18 -2.32 20.92
CA GLN A 71 3.74 -3.69 21.13
C GLN A 71 4.88 -4.63 21.52
N ASP A 72 4.54 -5.70 22.25
CA ASP A 72 5.40 -6.88 22.39
C ASP A 72 5.17 -7.78 21.17
N MET A 73 6.04 -7.65 20.17
CA MET A 73 5.89 -8.32 18.87
C MET A 73 6.44 -9.73 18.93
N GLU A 74 5.63 -10.70 18.52
CA GLU A 74 5.95 -12.11 18.63
C GLU A 74 5.52 -12.86 17.36
N TYR A 75 6.18 -13.99 17.07
CA TYR A 75 5.88 -14.77 15.87
C TYR A 75 4.46 -15.33 15.88
N ILE A 76 3.78 -15.16 14.75
CA ILE A 76 2.59 -15.92 14.39
C ILE A 76 3.04 -17.33 14.03
N ASP A 77 2.37 -18.35 14.55
CA ASP A 77 2.56 -19.74 14.14
C ASP A 77 1.22 -20.49 14.11
N ILE A 78 0.66 -20.65 12.91
CA ILE A 78 -0.69 -21.19 12.69
C ILE A 78 -0.74 -22.72 12.53
N ASP A 79 0.40 -23.41 12.43
CA ASP A 79 0.44 -24.82 11.99
C ASP A 79 0.96 -25.83 13.02
N LYS A 80 1.50 -25.36 14.16
CA LYS A 80 2.02 -26.19 15.27
C LYS A 80 3.09 -27.20 14.81
N ASP A 81 3.70 -27.03 13.65
CA ASP A 81 4.77 -27.90 13.18
C ASP A 81 6.05 -27.57 13.97
N LYS A 82 6.68 -28.58 14.59
CA LYS A 82 7.90 -28.36 15.39
C LYS A 82 9.11 -27.92 14.54
N LYS A 83 9.00 -28.00 13.21
CA LYS A 83 10.02 -27.54 12.26
C LYS A 83 9.80 -26.08 11.82
N THR A 84 8.68 -25.49 12.20
CA THR A 84 8.37 -24.09 11.97
C THR A 84 8.50 -23.32 13.30
N PHE A 85 9.07 -22.11 13.24
CA PHE A 85 9.05 -21.17 14.39
C PHE A 85 8.14 -19.97 14.14
N SER A 86 7.75 -19.77 12.88
CA SER A 86 6.78 -18.79 12.44
C SER A 86 6.05 -19.34 11.23
N SER A 87 4.74 -19.10 11.11
CA SER A 87 3.95 -19.52 9.96
C SER A 87 2.68 -18.67 9.81
N SER A 88 2.38 -18.21 8.60
CA SER A 88 1.11 -17.54 8.29
C SER A 88 0.63 -17.86 6.88
N ALA A 89 -0.68 -17.76 6.66
CA ALA A 89 -1.29 -18.17 5.39
C ALA A 89 -2.12 -17.08 4.74
N ALA A 90 -2.18 -17.12 3.41
CA ALA A 90 -3.05 -16.28 2.59
C ALA A 90 -3.46 -17.03 1.32
N SER A 91 -4.67 -16.81 0.85
CA SER A 91 -5.17 -17.45 -0.37
C SER A 91 -4.97 -16.57 -1.59
N ILE A 92 -4.71 -17.21 -2.72
CA ILE A 92 -4.78 -16.59 -4.04
C ILE A 92 -6.02 -17.11 -4.76
N ALA A 93 -6.57 -16.29 -5.66
CA ALA A 93 -7.61 -16.69 -6.60
C ALA A 93 -7.16 -16.31 -8.01
N ILE A 94 -7.10 -17.29 -8.92
CA ILE A 94 -6.70 -17.08 -10.32
C ILE A 94 -7.82 -17.63 -11.21
N PRO A 95 -8.21 -16.95 -12.29
CA PRO A 95 -9.20 -17.47 -13.23
C PRO A 95 -8.84 -18.88 -13.72
N LYS A 96 -9.86 -19.71 -13.93
CA LYS A 96 -9.67 -21.05 -14.50
C LYS A 96 -8.99 -20.97 -15.87
N ASN A 97 -8.25 -22.03 -16.23
CA ASN A 97 -7.50 -22.14 -17.49
C ASN A 97 -6.40 -21.09 -17.65
N SER A 98 -5.90 -20.52 -16.56
CA SER A 98 -4.76 -19.61 -16.60
C SER A 98 -3.44 -20.37 -16.60
N LYS A 99 -2.45 -19.85 -17.33
CA LYS A 99 -1.08 -20.33 -17.35
C LYS A 99 -0.20 -19.38 -16.55
N ILE A 100 0.56 -19.91 -15.60
CA ILE A 100 1.48 -19.11 -14.80
C ILE A 100 2.69 -18.71 -15.66
N LEU A 101 2.94 -17.42 -15.80
CA LEU A 101 4.08 -16.88 -16.54
C LEU A 101 5.25 -16.57 -15.61
N PHE A 102 4.94 -16.02 -14.44
CA PHE A 102 5.91 -15.67 -13.40
C PHE A 102 5.26 -15.76 -12.03
N ALA A 103 6.04 -16.22 -11.04
CA ALA A 103 5.71 -16.12 -9.63
C ALA A 103 6.94 -15.73 -8.80
N GLY A 104 6.82 -14.62 -8.07
CA GLY A 104 7.84 -14.10 -7.17
C GLY A 104 7.37 -14.17 -5.73
N LEU A 105 8.11 -14.88 -4.88
CA LEU A 105 7.91 -14.87 -3.43
C LEU A 105 8.88 -13.86 -2.81
N TYR A 106 8.33 -12.92 -2.05
CA TYR A 106 9.07 -11.92 -1.29
C TYR A 106 8.81 -12.14 0.20
N TRP A 107 9.83 -12.02 1.02
CA TRP A 107 9.68 -11.86 2.48
C TRP A 107 10.57 -10.74 2.95
N ALA A 108 10.05 -9.97 3.90
CA ALA A 108 10.69 -8.75 4.35
C ALA A 108 10.37 -8.53 5.83
N ALA A 109 11.34 -7.98 6.56
CA ALA A 109 11.19 -7.67 7.99
C ALA A 109 12.18 -6.60 8.45
N THR A 110 11.89 -5.97 9.60
CA THR A 110 12.91 -5.30 10.42
C THR A 110 13.61 -6.33 11.31
N TYR A 111 14.94 -6.43 11.21
CA TYR A 111 15.72 -7.49 11.87
C TYR A 111 17.16 -7.06 12.19
N PRO A 112 17.34 -6.13 13.14
CA PRO A 112 18.68 -5.76 13.61
C PRO A 112 19.29 -6.84 14.50
N TYR A 113 18.46 -7.59 15.21
CA TYR A 113 18.81 -8.67 16.14
C TYR A 113 17.57 -9.52 16.45
N GLU A 114 17.74 -10.66 17.12
CA GLU A 114 16.68 -11.65 17.36
C GLU A 114 15.59 -11.13 18.30
N ARG A 115 15.96 -10.45 19.38
CA ARG A 115 14.98 -9.95 20.35
C ARG A 115 15.40 -8.65 21.01
N GLY A 116 14.46 -7.70 21.06
CA GLY A 116 14.57 -6.47 21.84
C GLY A 116 13.69 -6.46 23.08
N GLU A 117 13.96 -5.53 23.99
CA GLU A 117 13.09 -5.23 25.13
C GLU A 117 13.15 -3.73 25.46
N LEU A 118 12.12 -3.22 26.12
CA LEU A 118 12.09 -1.83 26.61
C LEU A 118 12.75 -1.75 28.00
N VAL A 119 13.90 -1.08 28.08
CA VAL A 119 14.55 -0.72 29.34
C VAL A 119 14.51 0.79 29.50
N ALA A 120 13.90 1.28 30.59
CA ALA A 120 13.71 2.72 30.84
C ALA A 120 13.09 3.47 29.63
N ARG A 121 12.09 2.84 28.97
CA ARG A 121 11.39 3.33 27.77
C ARG A 121 12.27 3.47 26.52
N LYS A 122 13.43 2.80 26.47
CA LYS A 122 14.29 2.72 25.29
C LYS A 122 14.40 1.27 24.82
N PRO A 123 14.24 0.99 23.52
CA PRO A 123 14.54 -0.34 22.99
C PRO A 123 16.02 -0.67 23.15
N VAL A 124 16.31 -1.87 23.66
CA VAL A 124 17.67 -2.43 23.75
C VAL A 124 17.65 -3.90 23.32
N ALA A 125 18.76 -4.39 22.77
CA ALA A 125 18.89 -5.79 22.39
C ALA A 125 18.95 -6.69 23.64
N LYS A 126 18.04 -7.65 23.74
CA LYS A 126 18.03 -8.72 24.74
C LYS A 126 18.77 -9.95 24.23
N ASP A 127 18.54 -10.28 22.97
CA ASP A 127 19.34 -11.26 22.22
C ASP A 127 19.85 -10.56 20.96
N ASN A 128 21.17 -10.30 20.94
CA ASN A 128 21.83 -9.54 19.88
C ASN A 128 22.24 -10.42 18.67
N LYS A 129 21.84 -11.70 18.64
CA LYS A 129 22.10 -12.57 17.47
C LYS A 129 21.31 -12.10 16.26
N ARG A 130 21.85 -12.34 15.07
CA ARG A 130 21.14 -12.19 13.79
C ARG A 130 21.42 -13.41 12.95
N GLU A 131 20.40 -14.22 12.73
CA GLU A 131 20.49 -15.47 11.99
C GLU A 131 20.30 -15.23 10.48
N ALA A 132 20.65 -16.24 9.68
CA ALA A 132 20.40 -16.25 8.25
C ALA A 132 18.90 -16.14 7.93
N VAL A 133 18.57 -15.34 6.91
CA VAL A 133 17.18 -15.07 6.45
C VAL A 133 16.92 -15.56 5.03
N GLU A 134 17.90 -16.22 4.42
CA GLU A 134 17.92 -16.59 3.00
C GLU A 134 16.99 -17.76 2.66
N GLU A 135 16.51 -18.51 3.65
CA GLU A 135 15.66 -19.68 3.44
C GLU A 135 14.37 -19.59 4.25
N VAL A 136 13.25 -19.88 3.58
CA VAL A 136 11.91 -20.01 4.17
C VAL A 136 11.29 -21.34 3.73
N LEU A 137 10.20 -21.74 4.38
CA LEU A 137 9.40 -22.89 3.93
C LEU A 137 8.12 -22.40 3.25
N LEU A 138 7.88 -22.85 2.02
CA LEU A 138 6.66 -22.57 1.28
C LEU A 138 5.79 -23.83 1.17
N LYS A 139 4.51 -23.70 1.51
CA LYS A 139 3.48 -24.71 1.28
C LYS A 139 2.42 -24.15 0.34
N ALA A 140 2.39 -24.66 -0.88
CA ALA A 140 1.36 -24.35 -1.86
C ALA A 140 0.03 -25.07 -1.55
N PRO A 141 -1.08 -24.71 -2.22
CA PRO A 141 -2.39 -25.29 -1.96
C PRO A 141 -2.38 -26.81 -2.08
N LYS A 142 -2.83 -27.48 -1.00
CA LYS A 142 -2.85 -28.96 -0.87
C LYS A 142 -1.45 -29.62 -1.01
N GLY A 143 -0.39 -28.84 -0.94
CA GLY A 143 1.00 -29.29 -0.99
C GLY A 143 1.59 -29.57 0.38
N LYS A 144 2.88 -29.86 0.39
CA LYS A 144 3.73 -29.96 1.58
C LYS A 144 4.68 -28.77 1.64
N TYR A 145 5.27 -28.53 2.81
CA TYR A 145 6.36 -27.57 2.91
C TYR A 145 7.54 -27.97 2.02
N THR A 146 8.03 -26.99 1.27
CA THR A 146 9.21 -27.08 0.41
C THR A 146 10.14 -25.93 0.78
N PRO A 147 11.43 -26.18 1.06
CA PRO A 147 12.40 -25.11 1.26
C PRO A 147 12.51 -24.22 0.02
N VAL A 148 12.56 -22.91 0.25
CA VAL A 148 12.75 -21.89 -0.79
C VAL A 148 13.91 -21.02 -0.34
N LYS A 149 14.98 -21.02 -1.15
CA LYS A 149 16.11 -20.12 -0.99
C LYS A 149 15.91 -18.86 -1.83
N GLY A 150 16.13 -17.70 -1.23
CA GLY A 150 16.06 -16.40 -1.87
C GLY A 150 17.39 -15.69 -1.96
N GLU A 151 17.35 -14.53 -2.60
CA GLU A 151 18.45 -13.58 -2.76
C GLU A 151 18.05 -12.23 -2.15
N TYR A 152 19.01 -11.51 -1.59
CA TYR A 152 18.76 -10.17 -1.07
C TYR A 152 18.38 -9.23 -2.21
N VAL A 153 17.21 -8.60 -2.07
CA VAL A 153 16.87 -7.36 -2.77
C VAL A 153 17.48 -6.19 -2.00
N PHE A 154 17.47 -6.26 -0.66
CA PHE A 154 18.05 -5.26 0.22
C PHE A 154 18.40 -5.85 1.59
N ASP A 155 19.51 -5.40 2.20
CA ASP A 155 19.90 -5.76 3.56
C ASP A 155 20.38 -4.53 4.36
N GLY A 156 19.49 -4.00 5.20
CA GLY A 156 19.75 -2.86 6.07
C GLY A 156 20.79 -3.12 7.15
N SER A 157 21.18 -4.38 7.40
CA SER A 157 22.30 -4.69 8.30
C SER A 157 23.67 -4.38 7.69
N THR A 158 23.73 -4.17 6.37
CA THR A 158 24.94 -3.81 5.62
C THR A 158 24.89 -2.39 5.05
N ASP A 159 23.75 -1.71 5.16
CA ASP A 159 23.54 -0.34 4.69
C ASP A 159 23.68 0.66 5.84
N SER A 160 24.61 1.61 5.71
CA SER A 160 24.92 2.59 6.76
C SER A 160 23.72 3.45 7.20
N ARG A 161 22.65 3.53 6.40
CA ARG A 161 21.42 4.24 6.78
C ARG A 161 20.68 3.55 7.93
N TYR A 162 20.75 2.21 8.00
CA TYR A 162 19.95 1.38 8.92
C TYR A 162 20.78 0.51 9.87
N MET A 163 22.10 0.40 9.67
CA MET A 163 23.00 -0.25 10.61
C MET A 163 22.83 0.35 12.02
N GLY A 164 22.59 -0.52 13.00
CA GLY A 164 22.36 -0.13 14.39
C GLY A 164 20.98 0.45 14.71
N LYS A 165 20.05 0.47 13.73
CA LYS A 165 18.65 0.90 13.90
C LYS A 165 17.68 -0.30 13.73
N ASN A 166 16.66 -0.17 12.88
CA ASN A 166 15.68 -1.22 12.58
C ASN A 166 16.13 -2.24 11.51
N ALA A 167 17.22 -1.97 10.77
CA ALA A 167 17.83 -2.87 9.79
C ALA A 167 16.83 -3.71 8.95
N PRO A 168 15.98 -3.06 8.12
CA PRO A 168 15.03 -3.77 7.29
C PRO A 168 15.76 -4.61 6.23
N TYR A 169 15.22 -5.78 5.91
CA TYR A 169 15.68 -6.58 4.78
C TYR A 169 14.51 -6.93 3.86
N VAL A 170 14.83 -7.19 2.60
CA VAL A 170 13.90 -7.72 1.60
C VAL A 170 14.58 -8.85 0.85
N MET A 171 13.94 -10.02 0.83
CA MET A 171 14.38 -11.20 0.11
C MET A 171 13.44 -11.49 -1.06
N PHE A 172 13.96 -12.10 -2.12
CA PHE A 172 13.20 -12.54 -3.28
C PHE A 172 13.58 -13.96 -3.68
N ALA A 173 12.58 -14.76 -4.07
CA ALA A 173 12.78 -16.03 -4.75
C ALA A 173 11.83 -16.17 -5.95
N ASN A 174 12.36 -16.58 -7.09
CA ASN A 174 11.55 -16.97 -8.24
C ASN A 174 11.00 -18.40 -8.02
N VAL A 175 9.72 -18.49 -7.67
CA VAL A 175 9.03 -19.75 -7.38
C VAL A 175 8.17 -20.23 -8.55
N THR A 176 8.35 -19.67 -9.75
CA THR A 176 7.53 -19.98 -10.94
C THR A 176 7.43 -21.48 -11.22
N LYS A 177 8.58 -22.18 -11.28
CA LYS A 177 8.62 -23.63 -11.56
C LYS A 177 7.97 -24.45 -10.45
N LEU A 178 8.17 -24.05 -9.19
CA LEU A 178 7.57 -24.71 -8.03
C LEU A 178 6.04 -24.62 -8.12
N ILE A 179 5.50 -23.44 -8.43
CA ILE A 179 4.06 -23.23 -8.55
C ILE A 179 3.48 -23.93 -9.78
N GLN A 180 4.14 -23.86 -10.94
CA GLN A 180 3.72 -24.59 -12.14
C GLN A 180 3.68 -26.11 -11.93
N GLY A 181 4.56 -26.65 -11.10
CA GLY A 181 4.59 -28.07 -10.76
C GLY A 181 3.52 -28.51 -9.74
N ASN A 182 2.80 -27.58 -9.11
CA ASN A 182 1.77 -27.91 -8.14
C ASN A 182 0.45 -28.30 -8.80
N LYS A 183 -0.26 -29.25 -8.19
CA LYS A 183 -1.57 -29.73 -8.67
C LYS A 183 -2.64 -28.64 -8.67
N SER A 184 -2.51 -27.65 -7.77
CA SER A 184 -3.41 -26.51 -7.65
C SER A 184 -2.59 -25.26 -7.43
N VAL A 185 -2.79 -24.26 -8.27
CA VAL A 185 -2.24 -22.91 -8.09
C VAL A 185 -3.21 -22.03 -7.31
N ASP A 186 -4.51 -22.29 -7.43
CA ASP A 186 -5.57 -21.60 -6.68
C ASP A 186 -5.70 -22.17 -5.26
N GLY A 187 -5.92 -21.30 -4.28
CA GLY A 187 -6.12 -21.67 -2.87
C GLY A 187 -5.11 -21.08 -1.89
N GLU A 188 -5.05 -21.69 -0.70
CA GLU A 188 -4.24 -21.24 0.44
C GLU A 188 -2.76 -21.59 0.29
N TYR A 189 -1.91 -20.57 0.42
CA TYR A 189 -0.46 -20.68 0.55
C TYR A 189 -0.06 -20.39 1.99
N THR A 190 0.89 -21.14 2.53
CA THR A 190 1.50 -20.88 3.85
C THR A 190 2.99 -20.66 3.67
N VAL A 191 3.53 -19.60 4.26
CA VAL A 191 4.97 -19.36 4.34
C VAL A 191 5.38 -19.39 5.80
N ALA A 192 6.47 -20.08 6.08
CA ALA A 192 6.98 -20.30 7.42
C ALA A 192 8.49 -20.01 7.50
N ASN A 193 8.98 -19.85 8.73
CA ASN A 193 10.38 -19.57 9.07
C ASN A 193 10.92 -18.25 8.53
N ILE A 194 10.07 -17.24 8.41
CA ILE A 194 10.53 -15.86 8.18
C ILE A 194 11.00 -15.31 9.53
N ARG A 195 12.24 -14.81 9.55
CA ARG A 195 12.84 -14.20 10.74
C ARG A 195 12.59 -12.70 10.81
N ALA A 196 12.35 -12.22 12.01
CA ALA A 196 12.14 -10.81 12.32
C ALA A 196 12.50 -10.58 13.79
N ALA A 197 12.70 -9.33 14.19
CA ALA A 197 13.01 -9.06 15.59
C ALA A 197 11.75 -9.28 16.45
N GLN A 198 11.86 -10.05 17.54
CA GLN A 198 10.78 -10.15 18.53
C GLN A 198 10.92 -9.06 19.59
N GLY A 199 9.86 -8.82 20.36
CA GLY A 199 9.81 -7.80 21.39
C GLY A 199 9.72 -6.38 20.81
N SER A 200 10.49 -5.45 21.38
CA SER A 200 10.46 -4.04 21.01
C SER A 200 11.83 -3.58 20.50
N ILE A 201 11.87 -3.04 19.28
CA ILE A 201 13.08 -2.48 18.65
C ILE A 201 12.88 -0.99 18.31
N GLU A 202 13.96 -0.30 17.97
CA GLU A 202 13.87 1.07 17.43
C GLU A 202 13.06 1.06 16.13
N GLY A 203 12.05 1.94 16.02
CA GLY A 203 11.16 2.03 14.85
C GLY A 203 10.24 0.83 14.64
N GLY A 204 10.11 -0.05 15.65
CA GLY A 204 9.11 -1.11 15.64
C GLY A 204 9.49 -2.34 14.83
N SER A 205 8.93 -3.47 15.27
CA SER A 205 9.10 -4.72 14.55
C SER A 205 7.93 -4.96 13.61
N CYS A 206 8.21 -5.16 12.32
CA CYS A 206 7.22 -5.56 11.33
C CYS A 206 7.82 -6.56 10.35
N ALA A 207 6.99 -7.48 9.87
CA ALA A 207 7.44 -8.53 8.98
C ALA A 207 6.28 -9.24 8.28
N GLY A 208 6.55 -9.71 7.06
CA GLY A 208 5.58 -10.49 6.30
C GLY A 208 6.14 -11.02 4.98
N TRP A 209 5.26 -11.61 4.20
CA TRP A 209 5.56 -12.13 2.88
C TRP A 209 4.50 -11.74 1.87
N ALA A 210 4.92 -11.63 0.62
CA ALA A 210 4.07 -11.36 -0.53
C ALA A 210 4.40 -12.34 -1.67
N LEU A 211 3.38 -12.98 -2.24
CA LEU A 211 3.48 -13.79 -3.45
C LEU A 211 2.78 -13.05 -4.59
N VAL A 212 3.54 -12.63 -5.58
CA VAL A 212 3.02 -12.02 -6.82
C VAL A 212 3.05 -13.04 -7.94
N ILE A 213 1.94 -13.16 -8.66
CA ILE A 213 1.83 -14.04 -9.81
C ILE A 213 1.35 -13.24 -11.03
N ALA A 214 2.10 -13.34 -12.13
CA ALA A 214 1.64 -12.96 -13.45
C ALA A 214 1.17 -14.21 -14.20
N TYR A 215 -0.01 -14.14 -14.81
CA TYR A 215 -0.59 -15.26 -15.55
C TYR A 215 -1.11 -14.82 -16.91
N GLU A 216 -1.12 -15.75 -17.84
CA GLU A 216 -1.80 -15.67 -19.12
C GLU A 216 -3.19 -16.32 -18.99
N ASN A 217 -4.19 -15.68 -19.57
CA ASN A 217 -5.52 -16.23 -19.76
C ASN A 217 -6.12 -15.64 -21.04
N THR A 218 -6.56 -16.48 -21.96
CA THR A 218 -7.08 -16.05 -23.27
C THR A 218 -8.38 -15.25 -23.18
N ALA A 219 -9.10 -15.31 -22.05
CA ALA A 219 -10.30 -14.53 -21.79
C ALA A 219 -10.00 -13.11 -21.23
N GLU A 220 -8.75 -12.83 -20.88
CA GLU A 220 -8.32 -11.52 -20.38
C GLU A 220 -7.87 -10.60 -21.53
N PRO A 221 -7.96 -9.26 -21.34
CA PRO A 221 -7.38 -8.30 -22.28
C PRO A 221 -5.87 -8.48 -22.45
N PHE A 222 -5.37 -8.04 -23.61
CA PHE A 222 -3.93 -7.93 -23.82
C PHE A 222 -3.35 -6.79 -22.99
N ARG A 223 -2.37 -7.11 -22.15
CA ARG A 223 -1.76 -6.17 -21.20
C ARG A 223 -0.25 -6.20 -21.29
N LYS A 224 0.37 -5.05 -21.03
CA LYS A 224 1.74 -5.01 -20.50
C LYS A 224 1.67 -5.28 -19.01
N ILE A 225 2.40 -6.27 -18.56
CA ILE A 225 2.60 -6.60 -17.15
C ILE A 225 4.03 -6.20 -16.79
N ASP A 226 4.19 -5.38 -15.76
CA ASP A 226 5.48 -4.87 -15.28
C ASP A 226 5.52 -4.99 -13.76
N ILE A 227 6.43 -5.82 -13.24
CA ILE A 227 6.65 -6.05 -11.81
C ILE A 227 7.99 -5.41 -11.48
N LYS A 228 7.97 -4.44 -10.57
CA LYS A 228 9.15 -3.76 -10.06
C LYS A 228 9.38 -4.12 -8.59
N ASP A 229 10.62 -4.39 -8.24
CA ASP A 229 11.07 -4.59 -6.86
C ASP A 229 12.34 -3.80 -6.57
N GLY A 230 12.68 -3.72 -5.30
CA GLY A 230 13.81 -2.95 -4.81
C GLY A 230 13.58 -2.59 -3.36
N PHE A 231 14.15 -1.48 -2.94
CA PHE A 231 13.92 -0.90 -1.63
C PHE A 231 13.88 0.60 -1.79
N LEU A 232 12.76 1.20 -1.38
CA LEU A 232 12.49 2.62 -1.49
C LEU A 232 12.05 3.13 -0.12
N GLU A 233 12.89 3.92 0.53
CA GLU A 233 12.54 4.67 1.73
C GLU A 233 11.67 5.87 1.33
N VAL A 234 10.41 5.84 1.73
CA VAL A 234 9.47 6.91 1.45
C VAL A 234 9.45 7.91 2.61
N LYS A 235 10.27 8.94 2.46
CA LYS A 235 10.19 10.20 3.23
C LYS A 235 10.15 11.37 2.26
N GLY A 236 9.15 12.24 2.38
CA GLY A 236 8.83 13.22 1.34
C GLY A 236 8.12 12.58 0.16
N ASN A 237 8.43 13.01 -1.06
CA ASN A 237 7.83 12.49 -2.29
C ASN A 237 8.81 11.61 -3.07
N LYS A 238 8.38 10.40 -3.45
CA LYS A 238 9.15 9.45 -4.25
C LYS A 238 8.31 8.94 -5.42
N ASN A 239 8.94 8.81 -6.59
CA ASN A 239 8.25 8.53 -7.83
C ASN A 239 8.77 7.27 -8.50
N ILE A 240 7.86 6.39 -8.90
CA ILE A 240 8.16 5.21 -9.71
C ILE A 240 7.35 5.31 -11.00
N ALA A 241 8.02 5.15 -12.13
CA ALA A 241 7.42 5.30 -13.44
C ALA A 241 7.25 3.94 -14.15
N PHE A 242 6.15 3.83 -14.90
CA PHE A 242 5.88 2.80 -15.88
C PHE A 242 5.78 3.47 -17.25
N THR A 243 6.56 2.99 -18.20
CA THR A 243 6.65 3.53 -19.57
C THR A 243 6.33 2.46 -20.61
N ASN A 244 6.38 2.78 -21.90
CA ASN A 244 6.38 1.81 -23.00
C ASN A 244 5.16 0.89 -22.99
N TYR A 245 4.00 1.51 -22.85
CA TYR A 245 2.70 0.93 -23.17
C TYR A 245 1.94 1.93 -24.03
N LYS A 246 0.78 1.54 -24.57
CA LYS A 246 -0.06 2.46 -25.33
C LYS A 246 -1.52 2.12 -25.09
N ILE A 247 -2.23 3.01 -24.39
CA ILE A 247 -3.67 2.81 -24.11
C ILE A 247 -4.43 2.69 -25.44
N PRO A 248 -5.10 1.54 -25.71
CA PRO A 248 -5.84 1.34 -26.94
C PRO A 248 -7.00 2.34 -27.10
N SER A 249 -7.26 2.80 -28.32
CA SER A 249 -8.33 3.79 -28.62
C SER A 249 -9.75 3.22 -28.57
N VAL A 250 -9.88 1.90 -28.60
CA VAL A 250 -11.17 1.21 -28.82
C VAL A 250 -11.96 0.94 -27.54
N LYS A 251 -11.31 0.99 -26.36
CA LYS A 251 -11.96 0.71 -25.07
C LYS A 251 -11.15 1.30 -23.92
N GLU A 252 -11.86 1.85 -22.93
CA GLU A 252 -11.26 2.29 -21.67
C GLU A 252 -10.44 1.17 -21.05
N ALA A 253 -9.20 1.50 -20.67
CA ALA A 253 -8.31 0.62 -19.94
C ALA A 253 -8.48 0.88 -18.45
N PHE A 254 -8.69 -0.17 -17.67
CA PHE A 254 -8.73 -0.15 -16.22
C PHE A 254 -7.51 -0.91 -15.68
N PRO A 255 -6.35 -0.24 -15.50
CA PRO A 255 -5.12 -0.90 -15.10
C PRO A 255 -5.23 -1.51 -13.71
N ARG A 256 -4.58 -2.65 -13.46
CA ARG A 256 -4.43 -3.21 -12.11
C ARG A 256 -3.11 -2.77 -11.53
N LEU A 257 -3.15 -2.11 -10.37
CA LEU A 257 -1.99 -1.73 -9.58
C LEU A 257 -1.95 -2.55 -8.30
N LEU A 258 -0.78 -3.05 -7.93
CA LEU A 258 -0.56 -3.72 -6.66
C LEU A 258 0.81 -3.38 -6.09
N GLY A 259 0.97 -3.54 -4.78
CA GLY A 259 2.25 -3.30 -4.11
C GLY A 259 2.28 -3.80 -2.68
N ALA A 260 3.48 -3.79 -2.11
CA ALA A 260 3.73 -4.17 -0.72
C ALA A 260 4.74 -3.22 -0.07
N VAL A 261 4.49 -2.88 1.20
CA VAL A 261 5.33 -1.98 1.99
C VAL A 261 5.53 -2.51 3.42
N LEU A 262 6.64 -2.11 4.05
CA LEU A 262 6.92 -2.28 5.47
C LEU A 262 6.79 -0.95 6.20
N ASP A 263 6.57 -1.04 7.50
CA ASP A 263 6.57 0.06 8.47
C ASP A 263 5.54 1.18 8.20
N ALA A 264 4.38 0.80 7.64
CA ALA A 264 3.29 1.74 7.39
C ALA A 264 2.18 1.59 8.44
N ASP A 265 2.31 2.28 9.57
CA ASP A 265 1.46 2.09 10.74
C ASP A 265 -0.03 2.46 10.54
N PHE A 266 -0.91 1.77 11.27
CA PHE A 266 -2.37 1.86 11.08
C PHE A 266 -2.95 3.28 11.20
N ASN A 267 -2.41 4.11 12.11
CA ASN A 267 -2.95 5.44 12.43
C ASN A 267 -1.93 6.57 12.29
N GLN A 268 -0.83 6.36 11.55
CA GLN A 268 0.23 7.37 11.40
C GLN A 268 -0.23 8.58 10.59
N GLY A 269 -1.08 8.36 9.59
CA GLY A 269 -1.52 9.42 8.69
C GLY A 269 -0.42 9.85 7.74
N GLU A 270 -0.83 10.57 6.71
CA GLU A 270 0.01 11.14 5.65
C GLU A 270 0.80 10.16 4.75
N ASN A 271 0.61 8.83 4.89
CA ASN A 271 1.16 7.81 4.00
C ASN A 271 0.28 7.64 2.74
N LYS A 272 0.60 8.38 1.66
CA LYS A 272 -0.22 8.49 0.45
C LYS A 272 0.44 7.79 -0.74
N ILE A 273 -0.40 7.34 -1.67
CA ILE A 273 0.02 6.98 -3.03
C ILE A 273 -0.93 7.65 -4.02
N GLY A 274 -0.38 8.27 -5.06
CA GLY A 274 -1.13 8.79 -6.19
C GLY A 274 -0.66 8.19 -7.51
N VAL A 275 -1.53 8.25 -8.52
CA VAL A 275 -1.26 7.78 -9.87
C VAL A 275 -1.50 8.93 -10.84
N PHE A 276 -0.52 9.18 -11.71
CA PHE A 276 -0.52 10.30 -12.64
C PHE A 276 -0.09 9.88 -14.03
N SER A 277 -0.89 10.24 -15.02
CA SER A 277 -0.52 10.31 -16.44
C SER A 277 -0.10 11.74 -16.74
N GLU A 278 1.21 12.00 -16.76
CA GLU A 278 1.77 13.34 -16.87
C GLU A 278 1.22 14.31 -15.80
N ASN A 279 0.32 15.23 -16.18
CA ASN A 279 -0.29 16.25 -15.33
C ASN A 279 -1.68 15.87 -14.80
N VAL A 280 -2.27 14.76 -15.28
CA VAL A 280 -3.59 14.30 -14.85
C VAL A 280 -3.45 13.09 -13.94
N GLY A 281 -4.16 13.08 -12.82
CA GLY A 281 -4.07 11.96 -11.90
C GLY A 281 -4.92 12.13 -10.66
N PHE A 282 -4.80 11.17 -9.75
CA PHE A 282 -5.55 11.14 -8.51
C PHE A 282 -4.76 10.44 -7.40
N TYR A 283 -5.08 10.77 -6.16
CA TYR A 283 -4.64 9.99 -5.01
C TYR A 283 -5.57 8.80 -4.80
N LEU A 284 -4.97 7.65 -4.48
CA LEU A 284 -5.75 6.42 -4.29
C LEU A 284 -6.58 6.50 -3.02
N GLU A 285 -7.81 6.04 -3.13
CA GLU A 285 -8.73 5.86 -2.00
C GLU A 285 -9.57 4.62 -2.22
N THR A 286 -9.83 3.90 -1.15
CA THR A 286 -10.83 2.84 -1.11
C THR A 286 -11.68 2.97 0.15
N LYS A 287 -12.74 2.18 0.24
CA LYS A 287 -13.54 2.01 1.46
C LYS A 287 -12.70 1.70 2.70
N THR A 288 -11.58 0.98 2.54
CA THR A 288 -10.72 0.55 3.65
C THR A 288 -9.45 1.39 3.82
N ARG A 289 -9.05 2.16 2.80
CA ARG A 289 -7.82 2.96 2.75
C ARG A 289 -8.13 4.41 2.39
N LYS A 290 -7.93 5.32 3.33
CA LYS A 290 -8.21 6.75 3.14
C LYS A 290 -7.09 7.40 2.31
N ILE A 291 -7.39 8.45 1.53
CA ILE A 291 -6.38 9.20 0.76
C ILE A 291 -5.17 9.58 1.61
N LYS A 292 -5.43 10.15 2.79
CA LYS A 292 -4.36 10.61 3.68
C LYS A 292 -3.64 9.49 4.40
N ASN A 293 -4.13 8.25 4.41
CA ASN A 293 -3.48 7.14 5.10
C ASN A 293 -3.75 5.86 4.31
N PHE A 294 -3.25 5.84 3.07
CA PHE A 294 -3.53 4.75 2.16
C PHE A 294 -2.79 3.49 2.61
N PHE A 295 -1.51 3.63 2.98
CA PHE A 295 -0.76 2.59 3.67
C PHE A 295 -1.03 2.71 5.16
N ASN A 296 -1.67 1.70 5.71
CA ASN A 296 -2.25 1.73 7.06
C ASN A 296 -2.22 0.34 7.71
N SER A 297 -1.14 -0.41 7.49
CA SER A 297 -0.96 -1.76 8.02
C SER A 297 -2.15 -2.65 7.69
N SER A 298 -2.55 -2.69 6.42
CA SER A 298 -3.64 -3.55 5.98
C SER A 298 -3.28 -4.37 4.76
N ILE A 299 -4.02 -5.48 4.58
CA ILE A 299 -3.92 -6.33 3.40
C ILE A 299 -5.28 -6.34 2.71
N THR A 300 -5.35 -5.76 1.52
CA THR A 300 -6.62 -5.50 0.81
C THR A 300 -6.58 -6.02 -0.63
N HIS A 301 -7.76 -6.38 -1.12
CA HIS A 301 -8.02 -6.67 -2.52
C HIS A 301 -9.24 -5.88 -2.99
N GLY A 302 -9.03 -5.00 -3.96
CA GLY A 302 -10.01 -3.98 -4.34
C GLY A 302 -10.29 -3.04 -3.18
N GLU A 303 -11.57 -2.91 -2.84
CA GLU A 303 -12.07 -1.98 -1.83
C GLU A 303 -12.01 -2.54 -0.40
N ASP A 304 -11.86 -3.86 -0.23
CA ASP A 304 -12.05 -4.56 1.05
C ASP A 304 -10.78 -5.28 1.54
N TYR A 305 -10.75 -5.58 2.85
CA TYR A 305 -9.73 -6.45 3.45
C TYR A 305 -9.75 -7.85 2.83
N LEU A 306 -8.58 -8.41 2.53
CA LEU A 306 -8.45 -9.80 2.13
C LEU A 306 -8.68 -10.70 3.36
N LYS A 307 -9.84 -11.37 3.41
CA LYS A 307 -10.27 -12.16 4.58
C LYS A 307 -9.72 -13.58 4.59
N GLN A 308 -9.36 -14.12 3.43
CA GLN A 308 -8.83 -15.48 3.25
C GLN A 308 -7.35 -15.56 3.66
N ARG A 309 -7.09 -15.18 4.91
CA ARG A 309 -5.77 -15.16 5.56
C ARG A 309 -5.85 -15.80 6.95
N LYS A 310 -4.72 -16.29 7.45
CA LYS A 310 -4.59 -16.81 8.81
C LYS A 310 -3.28 -16.29 9.44
N PRO A 311 -3.38 -15.47 10.51
CA PRO A 311 -4.58 -14.77 10.98
C PRO A 311 -5.08 -13.74 9.95
N ASN A 312 -6.35 -13.32 10.06
CA ASN A 312 -6.97 -12.32 9.20
C ASN A 312 -7.10 -10.95 9.89
N SER A 313 -6.01 -10.46 10.48
CA SER A 313 -5.96 -9.16 11.17
C SER A 313 -6.29 -8.00 10.22
N LYS A 314 -7.10 -7.04 10.68
CA LYS A 314 -7.33 -5.76 9.98
C LYS A 314 -6.13 -4.82 10.12
N ASN A 315 -5.45 -4.88 11.26
CA ASN A 315 -4.15 -4.23 11.46
C ASN A 315 -3.05 -5.30 11.47
N THR A 316 -2.16 -5.24 10.49
CA THR A 316 -1.02 -6.16 10.31
C THR A 316 0.30 -5.61 10.82
N LEU A 317 0.25 -4.53 11.63
CA LEU A 317 1.36 -3.98 12.42
C LEU A 317 2.61 -3.71 11.58
N GLY A 318 2.49 -2.78 10.64
CA GLY A 318 3.56 -2.30 9.78
C GLY A 318 3.65 -2.97 8.42
N PHE A 319 3.23 -4.24 8.27
CA PHE A 319 3.23 -4.92 6.96
C PHE A 319 1.96 -4.60 6.18
N ASP A 320 2.05 -4.17 4.92
CA ASP A 320 0.89 -3.74 4.14
C ASP A 320 0.97 -4.20 2.68
N ILE A 321 -0.16 -4.71 2.16
CA ILE A 321 -0.32 -5.16 0.76
C ILE A 321 -1.61 -4.60 0.19
N PHE A 322 -1.53 -3.98 -0.99
CA PHE A 322 -2.72 -3.56 -1.72
C PHE A 322 -2.75 -4.14 -3.14
N SER A 323 -3.96 -4.33 -3.66
CA SER A 323 -4.23 -4.52 -5.08
C SER A 323 -5.56 -3.88 -5.41
N LEU A 324 -5.62 -3.02 -6.43
CA LEU A 324 -6.87 -2.47 -6.92
C LEU A 324 -6.81 -2.22 -8.43
N GLU A 325 -7.99 -2.05 -9.00
CA GLU A 325 -8.17 -1.56 -10.35
C GLU A 325 -8.21 -0.03 -10.31
N LEU A 326 -7.47 0.61 -11.21
CA LEU A 326 -7.39 2.06 -11.32
C LEU A 326 -8.54 2.54 -12.22
N PRO A 327 -9.41 3.45 -11.73
CA PRO A 327 -10.50 4.00 -12.52
C PRO A 327 -9.99 4.82 -13.70
N ASN A 328 -10.62 4.66 -14.86
CA ASN A 328 -10.33 5.42 -16.07
C ASN A 328 -11.56 5.69 -16.93
N TYR A 329 -12.59 6.22 -16.31
CA TYR A 329 -13.83 6.55 -17.00
C TYR A 329 -13.61 7.67 -18.02
N ASN A 330 -14.22 7.56 -19.20
CA ASN A 330 -14.08 8.48 -20.33
C ASN A 330 -12.63 8.73 -20.79
N PHE A 331 -11.67 7.85 -20.46
CA PHE A 331 -10.24 8.10 -20.66
C PHE A 331 -9.72 9.36 -19.94
N GLU A 332 -10.38 9.80 -18.87
CA GLU A 332 -10.02 11.03 -18.16
C GLU A 332 -8.66 10.95 -17.48
N VAL A 333 -8.26 9.77 -16.97
CA VAL A 333 -6.98 9.62 -16.23
C VAL A 333 -5.88 9.02 -17.10
N PHE A 334 -6.19 8.03 -17.93
CA PHE A 334 -5.27 7.44 -18.89
C PHE A 334 -5.85 7.67 -20.30
N PRO A 335 -5.50 8.80 -20.93
CA PRO A 335 -5.95 9.15 -22.28
C PRO A 335 -5.56 8.11 -23.33
N ILE A 336 -6.29 8.09 -24.45
CA ILE A 336 -5.94 7.29 -25.62
C ILE A 336 -4.51 7.62 -26.06
N GLY A 337 -3.72 6.58 -26.31
CA GLY A 337 -2.33 6.73 -26.73
C GLY A 337 -1.35 7.06 -25.60
N ASN A 338 -1.82 7.21 -24.35
CA ASN A 338 -0.93 7.42 -23.22
C ASN A 338 0.08 6.27 -23.09
N GLU A 339 1.34 6.64 -22.81
CA GLU A 339 2.49 5.74 -22.71
C GLU A 339 3.24 5.84 -21.39
N TYR A 340 2.76 6.70 -20.47
CA TYR A 340 3.43 7.02 -19.22
C TYR A 340 2.48 7.00 -18.03
N LEU A 341 2.87 6.31 -16.96
CA LEU A 341 2.20 6.36 -15.67
C LEU A 341 3.25 6.49 -14.57
N ARG A 342 3.06 7.45 -13.68
CA ARG A 342 3.86 7.62 -12.47
C ARG A 342 3.02 7.31 -11.24
N THR A 343 3.54 6.45 -10.38
CA THR A 343 3.08 6.36 -9.01
C THR A 343 3.91 7.27 -8.13
N SER A 344 3.23 8.04 -7.29
CA SER A 344 3.80 9.03 -6.38
C SER A 344 3.55 8.59 -4.94
N PHE A 345 4.57 8.05 -4.29
CA PHE A 345 4.56 7.72 -2.87
C PHE A 345 4.88 8.98 -2.07
N THR A 346 4.14 9.22 -1.00
CA THR A 346 4.38 10.36 -0.11
C THR A 346 4.25 9.97 1.35
N SER A 347 5.17 10.49 2.17
CA SER A 347 5.03 10.61 3.63
C SER A 347 5.59 11.94 4.10
N THR A 348 4.98 12.56 5.11
CA THR A 348 5.39 13.88 5.64
C THR A 348 6.04 13.84 7.02
N HIS A 349 5.97 12.72 7.75
CA HIS A 349 6.50 12.62 9.11
C HIS A 349 7.53 11.48 9.20
N ASP A 350 7.05 10.25 9.20
CA ASP A 350 7.87 9.04 9.35
C ASP A 350 8.08 8.33 8.01
N ALA A 351 9.19 7.62 7.89
CA ALA A 351 9.45 6.85 6.68
C ALA A 351 8.71 5.50 6.73
N TYR A 352 8.29 5.01 5.56
CA TYR A 352 7.92 3.62 5.35
C TYR A 352 8.71 3.06 4.15
N TYR A 353 8.75 1.74 3.99
CA TYR A 353 9.62 1.11 3.01
C TYR A 353 8.81 0.38 1.95
N ALA A 354 8.73 0.93 0.74
CA ALA A 354 8.15 0.23 -0.39
C ALA A 354 9.19 -0.70 -1.01
N PHE A 355 8.82 -1.96 -1.25
CA PHE A 355 9.75 -2.94 -1.82
C PHE A 355 9.22 -3.65 -3.07
N LEU A 356 7.94 -3.45 -3.40
CA LEU A 356 7.28 -4.11 -4.51
C LEU A 356 6.15 -3.23 -5.05
N LEU A 357 6.13 -3.07 -6.37
CA LEU A 357 5.05 -2.40 -7.10
C LEU A 357 4.88 -3.05 -8.48
N ALA A 358 3.65 -3.36 -8.87
CA ALA A 358 3.39 -3.93 -10.19
C ALA A 358 2.14 -3.33 -10.84
N LEU A 359 2.20 -3.25 -12.17
CA LEU A 359 1.16 -2.73 -13.03
C LEU A 359 0.82 -3.74 -14.13
N ALA A 360 -0.46 -4.03 -14.31
CA ALA A 360 -0.98 -4.66 -15.51
C ALA A 360 -1.91 -3.68 -16.23
N ILE A 361 -1.49 -3.21 -17.41
CA ILE A 361 -2.15 -2.13 -18.14
C ILE A 361 -2.46 -2.60 -19.56
N ASN A 362 -3.69 -2.34 -20.04
CA ASN A 362 -4.07 -2.67 -21.40
C ASN A 362 -3.15 -1.95 -22.39
N THR A 363 -2.76 -2.64 -23.45
CA THR A 363 -1.85 -2.09 -24.46
C THR A 363 -2.11 -2.67 -25.84
N GLU A 364 -1.53 -2.07 -26.88
CA GLU A 364 -1.57 -2.59 -28.25
C GLU A 364 -0.59 -3.77 -28.44
N GLU A 365 -0.91 -4.75 -29.29
CA GLU A 365 -0.09 -5.97 -29.49
C GLU A 365 1.31 -5.69 -30.05
N ASN A 366 1.50 -4.58 -30.77
CA ASN A 366 2.77 -4.14 -31.35
C ASN A 366 3.63 -3.29 -30.38
N THR A 367 3.22 -3.14 -29.12
CA THR A 367 3.97 -2.39 -28.11
C THR A 367 5.37 -3.00 -27.91
N SER A 368 6.41 -2.19 -27.80
CA SER A 368 7.76 -2.66 -27.48
C SER A 368 7.94 -2.88 -25.97
N LEU A 369 8.60 -3.98 -25.57
CA LEU A 369 9.04 -4.19 -24.20
C LEU A 369 10.41 -3.58 -23.87
N ARG A 370 11.11 -3.07 -24.88
CA ARG A 370 12.47 -2.54 -24.75
C ARG A 370 12.46 -1.15 -24.12
N ASP A 371 13.30 -0.93 -23.12
CA ASP A 371 13.55 0.36 -22.47
C ASP A 371 15.04 0.54 -22.14
N ASP A 372 15.39 1.71 -21.59
CA ASP A 372 16.76 2.05 -21.17
C ASP A 372 17.34 1.02 -20.18
N GLU A 373 16.51 0.39 -19.36
CA GLU A 373 16.89 -0.63 -18.38
C GLU A 373 17.26 -1.95 -19.07
N VAL A 374 16.46 -2.39 -20.05
CA VAL A 374 16.77 -3.52 -20.94
C VAL A 374 18.01 -3.23 -21.79
N ASP A 375 18.17 -2.00 -22.29
CA ASP A 375 19.35 -1.60 -23.07
C ASP A 375 20.62 -1.60 -22.23
N LYS A 376 20.53 -1.18 -20.96
CA LYS A 376 21.62 -1.26 -19.98
C LYS A 376 22.02 -2.71 -19.68
N LEU A 377 21.04 -3.61 -19.49
CA LEU A 377 21.27 -5.04 -19.25
C LEU A 377 21.89 -5.76 -20.46
N LEU A 378 21.60 -5.29 -21.68
CA LEU A 378 22.16 -5.83 -22.93
C LEU A 378 23.48 -5.15 -23.33
N GLY A 379 24.03 -4.25 -22.52
CA GLY A 379 25.29 -3.56 -22.79
C GLY A 379 25.23 -2.58 -23.96
N LYS A 380 24.05 -2.14 -24.39
CA LYS A 380 23.90 -1.16 -25.48
C LYS A 380 23.98 0.26 -24.92
N LYS A 381 24.90 1.06 -25.45
CA LYS A 381 25.03 2.49 -25.13
C LYS A 381 23.71 3.20 -25.46
N PRO A 382 23.22 4.12 -24.60
CA PRO A 382 22.09 4.98 -24.96
C PRO A 382 22.37 5.68 -26.29
N ALA A 383 21.40 5.71 -27.19
CA ALA A 383 21.52 6.48 -28.41
C ALA A 383 21.75 7.96 -28.04
N PRO A 384 22.72 8.66 -28.67
CA PRO A 384 22.94 10.07 -28.36
C PRO A 384 21.66 10.85 -28.67
N LYS A 385 21.19 11.64 -27.69
CA LYS A 385 20.08 12.57 -27.89
C LYS A 385 20.41 13.49 -29.08
N PRO A 386 19.46 13.77 -29.99
CA PRO A 386 19.65 14.79 -31.02
C PRO A 386 20.04 16.11 -30.36
N VAL A 387 21.17 16.67 -30.77
CA VAL A 387 21.61 18.00 -30.34
C VAL A 387 20.57 19.00 -30.83
N ALA A 388 19.89 19.67 -29.90
CA ALA A 388 19.08 20.84 -30.23
C ALA A 388 20.03 21.94 -30.72
N THR A 389 19.99 22.22 -32.02
CA THR A 389 20.55 23.43 -32.61
C THR A 389 19.89 24.64 -31.97
N GLY A 390 20.70 25.42 -31.25
CA GLY A 390 20.23 26.61 -30.54
C GLY A 390 19.75 27.70 -31.49
N GLN A 391 18.63 28.32 -31.14
CA GLN A 391 18.36 29.73 -31.44
C GLN A 391 17.97 30.41 -30.14
N SER A 392 18.80 31.37 -29.75
CA SER A 392 18.66 32.24 -28.58
C SER A 392 17.55 33.26 -28.82
N THR A 393 16.63 33.40 -27.86
CA THR A 393 15.96 34.67 -27.61
C THR A 393 16.01 35.00 -26.12
N ILE A 394 16.60 36.16 -25.83
CA ILE A 394 16.88 36.74 -24.52
C ILE A 394 15.57 37.26 -23.90
N LYS A 395 15.36 37.03 -22.60
CA LYS A 395 14.60 37.96 -21.75
C LYS A 395 15.20 38.03 -20.35
N ASN A 396 15.44 39.28 -19.93
CA ASN A 396 16.17 39.71 -18.75
C ASN A 396 15.38 39.49 -17.45
N GLU A 397 16.09 39.09 -16.40
CA GLU A 397 15.71 39.24 -14.99
C GLU A 397 16.63 40.30 -14.35
N PRO A 398 16.11 41.22 -13.50
CA PRO A 398 16.96 42.06 -12.67
C PRO A 398 17.14 41.46 -11.26
N THR A 399 18.41 41.32 -10.89
CA THR A 399 18.96 41.04 -9.57
C THR A 399 18.64 42.16 -8.57
N GLN A 400 18.36 41.83 -7.30
CA GLN A 400 18.69 42.73 -6.19
C GLN A 400 19.23 42.02 -4.95
N THR A 401 20.16 42.74 -4.36
CA THR A 401 21.25 42.36 -3.45
C THR A 401 20.85 42.58 -1.99
N SER A 402 21.46 41.80 -1.11
CA SER A 402 21.43 41.95 0.35
C SER A 402 22.22 43.17 0.86
N ALA A 403 21.74 43.82 1.92
CA ALA A 403 22.56 44.64 2.82
C ALA A 403 22.01 44.61 4.28
N GLN A 404 22.93 44.50 5.24
CA GLN A 404 22.73 44.52 6.70
C GLN A 404 22.73 45.96 7.26
N GLY A 405 22.09 46.16 8.43
CA GLY A 405 22.64 47.01 9.51
C GLY A 405 21.69 47.91 10.32
N GLN A 406 21.62 47.64 11.65
CA GLN A 406 21.36 48.54 12.82
C GLN A 406 20.01 49.28 12.90
N GLY A 407 19.23 49.43 13.99
CA GLY A 407 19.34 49.50 15.47
C GLY A 407 18.38 50.66 15.85
N GLN A 408 17.40 50.64 16.78
CA GLN A 408 17.45 50.63 18.26
C GLN A 408 16.04 51.01 18.81
N THR A 409 15.66 50.46 19.99
CA THR A 409 14.85 51.05 21.12
C THR A 409 13.39 51.49 20.88
N ASN A 410 12.42 51.48 21.82
CA ASN A 410 12.29 51.06 23.23
C ASN A 410 10.78 51.05 23.60
N ALA A 411 10.44 50.35 24.70
CA ALA A 411 9.45 50.68 25.74
C ALA A 411 8.36 49.61 26.02
N SER A 412 8.50 48.98 27.19
CA SER A 412 7.44 48.35 27.99
C SER A 412 6.69 49.42 28.82
N PRO A 413 5.62 49.06 29.56
CA PRO A 413 5.82 48.53 30.92
C PRO A 413 4.92 47.35 31.33
N GLN A 414 5.40 46.69 32.40
CA GLN A 414 4.85 45.55 33.13
C GLN A 414 3.52 45.82 33.87
N GLY A 415 2.79 44.72 34.12
CA GLY A 415 1.83 44.58 35.21
C GLY A 415 1.73 43.10 35.64
N GLN A 416 1.96 42.86 36.93
CA GLN A 416 1.88 41.58 37.70
C GLN A 416 0.58 40.80 37.40
N GLY A 417 0.45 39.48 37.47
CA GLY A 417 1.09 38.46 38.29
C GLY A 417 -0.03 37.58 38.86
N THR A 418 0.07 36.25 38.78
CA THR A 418 -0.41 35.28 39.79
C THR A 418 -0.22 33.84 39.31
N ASN A 419 0.44 33.06 40.17
CA ASN A 419 0.54 31.62 40.12
C ASN A 419 -0.85 30.99 40.28
N THR A 420 -1.18 30.00 39.44
CA THR A 420 -2.08 28.92 39.86
C THR A 420 -1.60 27.57 39.31
N THR A 421 -1.29 26.70 40.26
CA THR A 421 -1.04 25.27 40.13
C THR A 421 -2.30 24.59 39.60
N ALA A 422 -2.25 23.93 38.45
CA ALA A 422 -3.34 23.08 37.97
C ALA A 422 -3.03 21.61 38.28
N THR A 423 -3.66 21.14 39.34
CA THR A 423 -3.79 19.74 39.76
C THR A 423 -4.34 18.84 38.65
N ALA A 424 -3.77 17.64 38.58
CA ALA A 424 -4.27 16.51 37.78
C ALA A 424 -5.74 16.18 38.13
N PRO A 425 -6.62 15.89 37.14
CA PRO A 425 -7.94 15.34 37.44
C PRO A 425 -7.79 13.88 37.87
N LYS A 426 -8.17 13.60 39.12
CA LYS A 426 -8.45 12.24 39.59
C LYS A 426 -9.57 11.64 38.76
N THR A 427 -9.32 10.45 38.25
CA THR A 427 -10.31 9.52 37.69
C THR A 427 -11.38 9.19 38.73
N GLN A 428 -12.65 9.49 38.41
CA GLN A 428 -13.80 8.81 39.00
C GLN A 428 -14.26 7.69 38.06
N PRO A 429 -14.74 6.55 38.57
CA PRO A 429 -15.18 5.44 37.75
C PRO A 429 -16.46 5.81 37.00
N VAL A 430 -16.46 5.60 35.68
CA VAL A 430 -17.70 5.62 34.89
C VAL A 430 -18.49 4.38 35.29
N GLU A 431 -19.60 4.59 36.01
CA GLU A 431 -20.59 3.54 36.27
C GLU A 431 -21.08 2.96 34.95
N GLN A 432 -21.09 1.63 34.90
CA GLN A 432 -21.68 0.85 33.83
C GLN A 432 -23.17 1.20 33.71
N VAL A 433 -23.57 1.81 32.60
CA VAL A 433 -24.97 1.93 32.24
C VAL A 433 -25.48 0.53 31.93
N ALA A 434 -26.23 -0.03 32.88
CA ALA A 434 -26.96 -1.27 32.73
C ALA A 434 -27.93 -1.18 31.56
N ASN A 435 -28.08 -2.29 30.83
CA ASN A 435 -29.00 -2.49 29.71
C ASN A 435 -30.42 -1.98 30.02
N THR A 436 -30.78 -0.84 29.45
CA THR A 436 -32.17 -0.43 29.26
C THR A 436 -32.78 -1.29 28.14
N PRO A 437 -34.04 -1.76 28.26
CA PRO A 437 -34.72 -2.44 27.16
C PRO A 437 -34.75 -1.52 25.93
N SER A 438 -34.40 -2.07 24.77
CA SER A 438 -34.46 -1.38 23.47
C SER A 438 -35.86 -0.81 23.24
N GLN A 439 -36.03 0.49 23.42
CA GLN A 439 -37.17 1.19 22.82
C GLN A 439 -37.09 0.96 21.32
N GLU A 440 -38.19 0.52 20.70
CA GLU A 440 -38.29 0.46 19.24
C GLU A 440 -37.89 1.82 18.68
N GLU A 441 -36.79 1.85 17.93
CA GLU A 441 -36.28 3.08 17.33
C GLU A 441 -37.35 3.60 16.36
N LYS A 442 -37.98 4.74 16.68
CA LYS A 442 -39.07 5.30 15.86
C LYS A 442 -38.51 5.87 14.55
N ILE A 443 -38.59 5.08 13.49
CA ILE A 443 -38.18 5.48 12.14
C ILE A 443 -39.29 6.33 11.50
N PRO A 444 -39.01 7.56 11.07
CA PRO A 444 -40.01 8.41 10.40
C PRO A 444 -40.55 7.80 9.10
N ASP A 445 -41.82 8.07 8.78
CA ASP A 445 -42.50 7.51 7.60
C ASP A 445 -41.92 8.00 6.26
N ASN A 446 -41.23 9.14 6.26
CA ASN A 446 -40.56 9.69 5.09
C ASN A 446 -39.21 9.02 4.76
N VAL A 447 -38.71 8.13 5.64
CA VAL A 447 -37.53 7.32 5.35
C VAL A 447 -37.91 6.22 4.36
N ARG A 448 -37.27 6.21 3.20
CA ARG A 448 -37.50 5.19 2.17
C ARG A 448 -37.06 3.82 2.67
N ARG A 449 -37.84 2.78 2.33
CA ARG A 449 -37.61 1.40 2.77
C ARG A 449 -37.51 0.45 1.59
N ILE A 450 -36.59 -0.51 1.67
CA ILE A 450 -36.51 -1.65 0.76
C ILE A 450 -36.29 -2.93 1.56
N SER A 451 -36.69 -4.06 0.99
CA SER A 451 -36.40 -5.39 1.57
C SER A 451 -35.51 -6.16 0.60
N ALA A 452 -34.35 -6.62 1.08
CA ALA A 452 -33.40 -7.35 0.24
C ALA A 452 -32.55 -8.30 1.08
N GLU A 453 -32.63 -9.59 0.78
CA GLU A 453 -31.95 -10.65 1.56
C GLU A 453 -30.42 -10.59 1.44
N ASN A 454 -29.90 -10.11 0.30
CA ASN A 454 -28.47 -10.05 0.00
C ASN A 454 -27.83 -8.72 0.40
N ILE A 455 -28.58 -7.82 1.04
CA ILE A 455 -28.10 -6.52 1.50
C ILE A 455 -28.16 -6.51 3.03
N LYS A 456 -27.09 -6.05 3.67
CA LYS A 456 -27.04 -5.99 5.14
C LYS A 456 -28.13 -5.04 5.64
N LYS A 457 -29.01 -5.52 6.52
CA LYS A 457 -30.07 -4.74 7.16
C LYS A 457 -29.51 -3.56 7.95
N GLY A 458 -30.21 -2.43 7.92
CA GLY A 458 -29.80 -1.17 8.55
C GLY A 458 -29.99 0.03 7.64
N PHE A 459 -29.32 1.14 7.97
CA PHE A 459 -29.53 2.41 7.30
C PHE A 459 -28.36 2.77 6.40
N TYR A 460 -28.65 3.22 5.19
CA TYR A 460 -27.66 3.64 4.20
C TYR A 460 -27.88 5.09 3.83
N LEU A 461 -26.79 5.85 3.79
CA LEU A 461 -26.80 7.23 3.35
C LEU A 461 -26.56 7.30 1.84
N ILE A 462 -27.62 7.45 1.06
CA ILE A 462 -27.59 7.32 -0.39
C ILE A 462 -27.13 8.61 -1.07
N LEU A 463 -26.09 8.47 -1.89
CA LEU A 463 -25.50 9.52 -2.73
C LEU A 463 -26.23 9.65 -4.08
N GLY A 464 -26.71 8.54 -4.62
CA GLY A 464 -27.39 8.48 -5.91
C GLY A 464 -27.82 7.07 -6.28
N VAL A 465 -28.68 6.96 -7.29
CA VAL A 465 -29.19 5.69 -7.81
C VAL A 465 -28.99 5.65 -9.32
N TYR A 466 -28.42 4.56 -9.83
CA TYR A 466 -27.90 4.46 -11.19
C TYR A 466 -28.34 3.17 -11.85
N SER A 467 -28.43 3.17 -13.18
CA SER A 467 -28.83 1.97 -13.94
C SER A 467 -27.74 0.92 -14.06
N THR A 468 -26.47 1.24 -13.77
CA THR A 468 -25.35 0.30 -13.83
C THR A 468 -24.39 0.55 -12.68
N LYS A 469 -23.66 -0.50 -12.29
CA LYS A 469 -22.57 -0.43 -11.31
C LYS A 469 -21.51 0.60 -11.71
N GLU A 470 -21.09 0.57 -12.96
CA GLU A 470 -20.08 1.46 -13.52
C GLU A 470 -20.44 2.94 -13.37
N LYS A 471 -21.70 3.32 -13.61
CA LYS A 471 -22.18 4.70 -13.42
C LYS A 471 -22.14 5.11 -11.95
N ALA A 472 -22.50 4.20 -11.04
CA ALA A 472 -22.43 4.43 -9.61
C ALA A 472 -20.97 4.62 -9.16
N GLU A 473 -20.06 3.73 -9.56
CA GLU A 473 -18.64 3.78 -9.19
C GLU A 473 -17.92 4.98 -9.79
N LYS A 474 -18.23 5.36 -11.03
CA LYS A 474 -17.76 6.61 -11.64
C LYS A 474 -18.17 7.84 -10.83
N TYR A 475 -19.44 7.91 -10.43
CA TYR A 475 -19.93 9.01 -9.62
C TYR A 475 -19.24 9.06 -8.25
N MET A 476 -19.13 7.90 -7.59
CA MET A 476 -18.44 7.78 -6.31
C MET A 476 -16.97 8.19 -6.39
N PHE A 477 -16.26 7.78 -7.45
CA PHE A 477 -14.89 8.18 -7.69
C PHE A 477 -14.77 9.70 -7.77
N GLY A 478 -15.62 10.36 -8.57
CA GLY A 478 -15.64 11.82 -8.67
C GLY A 478 -15.95 12.53 -7.35
N LEU A 479 -16.78 11.94 -6.49
CA LEU A 479 -17.05 12.47 -5.14
C LEU A 479 -15.84 12.34 -4.20
N ARG A 480 -15.17 11.18 -4.23
CA ARG A 480 -13.94 10.92 -3.44
C ARG A 480 -12.84 11.93 -3.76
N GLN A 481 -12.64 12.24 -5.05
CA GLN A 481 -11.65 13.23 -5.48
C GLN A 481 -11.93 14.65 -4.95
N LYS A 482 -13.19 14.96 -4.65
CA LYS A 482 -13.63 16.24 -4.07
C LYS A 482 -13.69 16.21 -2.53
N GLY A 483 -13.17 15.15 -1.91
CA GLY A 483 -13.14 14.97 -0.47
C GLY A 483 -14.47 14.50 0.15
N MET A 484 -15.46 14.08 -0.66
CA MET A 484 -16.69 13.48 -0.14
C MET A 484 -16.54 11.97 0.01
N ARG A 485 -16.90 11.45 1.19
CA ARG A 485 -16.90 10.00 1.46
C ARG A 485 -17.93 9.28 0.58
N ALA A 486 -17.48 8.25 -0.13
CA ALA A 486 -18.32 7.29 -0.83
C ALA A 486 -17.85 5.87 -0.55
N GLU A 487 -18.63 5.07 0.19
CA GLU A 487 -18.18 3.77 0.70
C GLU A 487 -18.41 2.62 -0.26
N GLY A 488 -19.50 2.63 -1.02
CA GLY A 488 -19.85 1.50 -1.85
C GLY A 488 -21.07 1.74 -2.71
N SER A 489 -21.39 0.73 -3.51
CA SER A 489 -22.71 0.61 -4.12
C SER A 489 -23.23 -0.82 -3.98
N PHE A 490 -24.56 -0.98 -4.01
CA PHE A 490 -25.21 -2.28 -4.06
C PHE A 490 -26.30 -2.30 -5.14
N LEU A 491 -26.52 -3.47 -5.75
CA LEU A 491 -27.65 -3.71 -6.64
C LEU A 491 -28.88 -4.01 -5.79
N TYR A 492 -29.97 -3.27 -6.00
CA TYR A 492 -31.28 -3.64 -5.48
C TYR A 492 -32.05 -4.42 -6.56
N PRO A 493 -32.28 -5.73 -6.40
CA PRO A 493 -32.92 -6.54 -7.44
C PRO A 493 -34.35 -6.10 -7.78
N GLY A 494 -35.08 -5.53 -6.81
CA GLY A 494 -36.48 -5.14 -6.99
C GLY A 494 -36.73 -4.11 -8.10
N ASN A 495 -35.73 -3.29 -8.43
CA ASN A 495 -35.80 -2.35 -9.56
C ASN A 495 -34.59 -2.41 -10.50
N ASN A 496 -33.68 -3.36 -10.27
CA ASN A 496 -32.43 -3.52 -11.02
C ASN A 496 -31.58 -2.23 -11.08
N LEU A 497 -31.57 -1.45 -9.99
CA LEU A 497 -30.75 -0.24 -9.89
C LEU A 497 -29.63 -0.38 -8.87
N HIS A 498 -28.53 0.31 -9.12
CA HIS A 498 -27.38 0.41 -8.23
C HIS A 498 -27.46 1.66 -7.35
N TYR A 499 -27.43 1.45 -6.04
CA TYR A 499 -27.50 2.52 -5.04
C TYR A 499 -26.08 2.81 -4.55
N ALA A 500 -25.56 3.98 -4.88
CA ALA A 500 -24.29 4.48 -4.35
C ALA A 500 -24.53 5.09 -2.96
N TYR A 501 -23.70 4.75 -1.98
CA TYR A 501 -23.87 5.20 -0.61
C TYR A 501 -22.58 5.73 0.02
N SER A 502 -22.73 6.71 0.90
CA SER A 502 -21.64 7.34 1.64
C SER A 502 -21.23 6.52 2.85
N LEU A 503 -22.20 5.99 3.59
CA LEU A 503 -21.98 5.10 4.73
C LEU A 503 -23.19 4.23 5.05
N TYR A 504 -22.89 3.14 5.77
CA TYR A 504 -23.84 2.30 6.49
C TYR A 504 -23.86 2.69 7.98
N ALA A 505 -25.04 2.68 8.60
CA ALA A 505 -25.23 2.83 10.04
C ALA A 505 -26.20 1.75 10.56
N PRO A 506 -25.95 1.17 11.75
CA PRO A 506 -26.83 0.17 12.36
C PRO A 506 -28.14 0.75 12.88
N THR A 507 -28.20 2.04 13.21
CA THR A 507 -29.37 2.71 13.81
C THR A 507 -29.77 3.96 13.03
N TYR A 508 -31.04 4.34 13.11
CA TYR A 508 -31.56 5.56 12.47
C TYR A 508 -30.92 6.81 13.08
N ALA A 509 -30.76 6.86 14.41
CA ALA A 509 -30.17 8.00 15.10
C ALA A 509 -28.74 8.28 14.63
N GLU A 510 -27.94 7.23 14.43
CA GLU A 510 -26.59 7.35 13.88
C GLU A 510 -26.64 7.82 12.42
N ALA A 511 -27.50 7.21 11.60
CA ALA A 511 -27.67 7.58 10.19
C ALA A 511 -28.07 9.05 10.04
N PHE A 512 -29.04 9.52 10.83
CA PHE A 512 -29.54 10.89 10.79
C PHE A 512 -28.47 11.90 11.19
N LYS A 513 -27.75 11.64 12.28
CA LYS A 513 -26.62 12.48 12.68
C LYS A 513 -25.57 12.58 11.57
N LYS A 514 -25.19 11.43 10.98
CA LYS A 514 -24.19 11.38 9.92
C LYS A 514 -24.64 12.04 8.62
N GLN A 515 -25.93 11.92 8.29
CA GLN A 515 -26.53 12.61 7.14
C GLN A 515 -26.39 14.13 7.28
N GLN A 516 -26.68 14.67 8.47
CA GLN A 516 -26.52 16.10 8.75
C GLN A 516 -25.07 16.54 8.60
N GLU A 517 -24.14 15.81 9.22
CA GLU A 517 -22.69 16.08 9.11
C GLU A 517 -22.24 16.14 7.64
N ILE A 518 -22.66 15.16 6.82
CA ILE A 518 -22.29 15.11 5.40
C ILE A 518 -22.91 16.24 4.59
N ASN A 519 -24.21 16.52 4.77
CA ASN A 519 -24.88 17.56 4.00
C ASN A 519 -24.36 18.97 4.35
N THR A 520 -23.98 19.20 5.62
CA THR A 520 -23.28 20.42 6.06
C THR A 520 -21.89 20.52 5.46
N ALA A 521 -21.06 19.47 5.53
CA ALA A 521 -19.72 19.50 4.95
C ALA A 521 -19.77 19.70 3.42
N ARG A 522 -20.73 19.07 2.75
CA ARG A 522 -20.99 19.24 1.31
C ARG A 522 -21.36 20.68 0.96
N SER A 523 -22.26 21.33 1.71
CA SER A 523 -22.69 22.71 1.40
C SER A 523 -21.57 23.73 1.58
N GLN A 524 -20.63 23.45 2.48
CA GLN A 524 -19.44 24.27 2.73
C GLN A 524 -18.33 24.08 1.67
N ASN A 525 -18.35 22.98 0.91
CA ASN A 525 -17.35 22.72 -0.13
C ASN A 525 -17.83 23.22 -1.50
N PRO A 526 -17.18 24.24 -2.11
CA PRO A 526 -17.57 24.80 -3.40
C PRO A 526 -17.69 23.78 -4.54
N GLU A 527 -16.85 22.74 -4.55
CA GLU A 527 -16.85 21.70 -5.59
C GLU A 527 -18.03 20.73 -5.49
N LEU A 528 -18.72 20.74 -4.35
CA LEU A 528 -19.80 19.82 -4.00
C LEU A 528 -21.18 20.52 -3.91
N GLN A 529 -21.26 21.84 -4.08
CA GLN A 529 -22.54 22.57 -3.97
C GLN A 529 -23.60 22.12 -4.97
N LYS A 530 -23.19 21.56 -6.12
CA LYS A 530 -24.10 21.00 -7.14
C LYS A 530 -24.51 19.54 -6.87
N VAL A 531 -23.88 18.87 -5.90
CA VAL A 531 -24.23 17.51 -5.49
C VAL A 531 -25.52 17.57 -4.69
N LYS A 532 -26.49 16.67 -4.95
CA LYS A 532 -27.76 16.62 -4.23
C LYS A 532 -27.56 16.21 -2.76
N ASP A 533 -28.57 16.49 -1.94
CA ASP A 533 -28.54 16.07 -0.53
C ASP A 533 -28.51 14.55 -0.43
N VAL A 534 -27.70 14.07 0.51
CA VAL A 534 -27.67 12.67 0.90
C VAL A 534 -28.94 12.36 1.67
N TRP A 535 -29.59 11.23 1.35
CA TRP A 535 -30.85 10.81 1.96
C TRP A 535 -30.74 9.41 2.57
N ILE A 536 -31.57 9.13 3.58
CA ILE A 536 -31.51 7.88 4.33
C ILE A 536 -32.41 6.83 3.66
N LEU A 537 -31.84 5.67 3.38
CA LEU A 537 -32.55 4.46 2.99
C LEU A 537 -32.48 3.45 4.13
N TYR A 538 -33.62 2.88 4.50
CA TYR A 538 -33.69 1.76 5.43
C TYR A 538 -33.81 0.44 4.65
N VAL A 539 -32.94 -0.51 4.94
CA VAL A 539 -33.00 -1.89 4.43
C VAL A 539 -33.50 -2.80 5.55
N GLU A 540 -34.67 -3.39 5.34
CA GLU A 540 -35.42 -4.18 6.32
C GLU A 540 -35.00 -5.65 6.45
#